data_AF-A0A4Y1YN79-F1
#
_entry.id   AF-A0A4Y1YN79-F1
#
_cell.length_a   1.000
_cell.length_b   1.000
_cell.length_c   1.000
_cell.angle_alpha   90.00
_cell.angle_beta   90.00
_cell.angle_gamma   90.00
#
_symmetry.space_group_name_H-M   'P 1'
#
loop_
_entity.id
_entity.type
_entity.pdbx_description
1 polymer ?
#
loop_
_entity_poly.entity_id
_entity_poly.type
_entity_poly.pdbx_seq_one_letter_code
_entity_poly.pdbx_strand_id
1 'polypeptide(L)'
;MFLGIKRARIALSLYLLAFILLGTGKLYAADTESLNQTGFLVVAADRGFVGNEEIRDAFATFAAEYPAALVLVTDERSRETLKPALDHLYSQNIKRIVVLPLFISTAEPRYQLIHSLITEENKTLPLVFARPYGASYFAVEALASQLRTMAEVNRQHLLIVGYGAQEDKDQRAMYDDWKRIAKQAAQDIPFQSVNVLIIPEKKENEASESYSDNVKKQLSNALIAKKTVGKNANHQVIAFALGPKHDNMMSLESRLQWYLPKNAKLNPSGIETPQLAMWMQREANRNLPLATENIGVILFAHGADFHWNESLRTAVAPLLDRYKIEYAFSMADPATIERALRKLEQRGAQSAIVVSAYATHNSFRQEISHLTGLDVENPQTPPAISSGGHDHHGHSSMPPARILTSLPVIWTGGYEDNPLFAQALFDRALALSKDPAKETIILTAHGARDDQQNDKWLQKLDSITQHMRSNGGQKFKAFKAGTWREDWPEKREAWVKKIRAMVTEATQQGGTAIVIPARTTGTGPEKRFLDGLKFELGEGFAPHPLFTQWVEEQIQQGVAQHKQAITN
;
A
#
# COMPACT_ATOMS: atom_id res chain seq x y z
N MET A 1 -44.20 -36.27 -73.28
CA MET A 1 -44.99 -35.02 -73.13
C MET A 1 -44.37 -34.25 -71.96
N PHE A 2 -43.71 -33.13 -72.28
CA PHE A 2 -43.22 -32.00 -71.43
C PHE A 2 -42.35 -32.30 -70.18
N LEU A 3 -41.03 -32.02 -70.25
CA LEU A 3 -40.33 -30.78 -69.78
C LEU A 3 -40.46 -30.59 -68.24
N GLY A 4 -39.41 -30.41 -67.42
CA GLY A 4 -38.06 -29.89 -67.63
C GLY A 4 -37.86 -28.60 -66.80
N ILE A 5 -36.64 -28.42 -66.24
CA ILE A 5 -35.98 -27.14 -65.82
C ILE A 5 -36.19 -26.72 -64.34
N LYS A 6 -35.23 -27.02 -63.44
CA LYS A 6 -34.07 -26.21 -62.92
C LYS A 6 -34.46 -25.07 -61.94
N ARG A 7 -34.14 -25.22 -60.65
CA ARG A 7 -32.95 -24.71 -59.90
C ARG A 7 -32.86 -23.17 -59.79
N ALA A 8 -32.89 -22.64 -58.56
CA ALA A 8 -31.86 -21.74 -58.02
C ALA A 8 -32.02 -21.55 -56.49
N ARG A 9 -30.86 -21.50 -55.83
CA ARG A 9 -30.60 -21.38 -54.38
C ARG A 9 -30.92 -19.97 -53.83
N ILE A 10 -31.18 -19.85 -52.53
CA ILE A 10 -30.39 -19.07 -51.55
C ILE A 10 -30.94 -19.37 -50.14
N ALA A 11 -30.03 -19.61 -49.20
CA ALA A 11 -30.28 -19.91 -47.80
C ALA A 11 -30.52 -18.63 -46.99
N LEU A 12 -31.46 -18.68 -46.03
CA LEU A 12 -31.30 -18.04 -44.72
C LEU A 12 -32.37 -18.62 -43.76
N SER A 13 -31.98 -19.57 -42.92
CA SER A 13 -32.84 -20.08 -41.84
C SER A 13 -32.64 -19.22 -40.60
N LEU A 14 -33.63 -18.36 -40.34
CA LEU A 14 -33.93 -17.73 -39.06
C LEU A 14 -34.87 -18.66 -38.28
N TYR A 15 -34.43 -19.15 -37.11
CA TYR A 15 -35.28 -19.53 -35.98
C TYR A 15 -34.39 -19.46 -34.72
N LEU A 16 -34.38 -18.34 -34.00
CA LEU A 16 -35.17 -18.07 -32.79
C LEU A 16 -35.11 -19.25 -31.79
N LEU A 17 -34.19 -19.23 -30.81
CA LEU A 17 -34.25 -18.49 -29.53
C LEU A 17 -35.27 -19.10 -28.56
N ALA A 18 -34.78 -20.06 -27.78
CA ALA A 18 -35.20 -20.35 -26.40
C ALA A 18 -34.48 -21.65 -26.00
N PHE A 19 -33.44 -21.58 -25.17
CA PHE A 19 -33.20 -22.55 -24.09
C PHE A 19 -32.00 -22.11 -23.24
N ILE A 20 -32.25 -22.03 -21.92
CA ILE A 20 -31.30 -21.99 -20.79
C ILE A 20 -30.62 -20.63 -20.49
N LEU A 21 -31.43 -19.68 -20.03
CA LEU A 21 -31.01 -18.58 -19.15
C LEU A 21 -31.64 -18.81 -17.76
N LEU A 22 -31.21 -19.87 -17.09
CA LEU A 22 -31.54 -20.16 -15.69
C LEU A 22 -30.26 -20.65 -15.01
N GLY A 23 -29.39 -19.71 -14.63
CA GLY A 23 -28.13 -20.05 -13.98
C GLY A 23 -27.20 -18.90 -13.60
N THR A 24 -27.67 -17.66 -13.44
CA THR A 24 -26.80 -16.53 -13.06
C THR A 24 -27.32 -15.69 -11.89
N GLY A 25 -28.38 -16.12 -11.22
CA GLY A 25 -28.97 -15.41 -10.06
C GLY A 25 -28.38 -15.76 -8.69
N LYS A 26 -27.39 -16.66 -8.58
CA LYS A 26 -26.87 -17.13 -7.28
C LYS A 26 -25.45 -16.67 -6.91
N LEU A 27 -24.74 -15.96 -7.79
CA LEU A 27 -23.37 -15.51 -7.51
C LEU A 27 -23.27 -14.15 -6.80
N TYR A 28 -24.33 -13.33 -6.83
CA TYR A 28 -24.33 -12.03 -6.12
C TYR A 28 -24.88 -12.09 -4.69
N ALA A 29 -25.57 -13.17 -4.30
CA ALA A 29 -26.10 -13.34 -2.95
C ALA A 29 -25.11 -14.06 -1.99
N ALA A 30 -24.09 -14.73 -2.53
CA ALA A 30 -23.13 -15.49 -1.74
C ALA A 30 -22.07 -14.58 -1.07
N ASP A 31 -21.76 -13.44 -1.68
CA ASP A 31 -20.66 -12.57 -1.23
C ASP A 31 -21.08 -11.60 -0.10
N THR A 32 -22.35 -11.18 -0.05
CA THR A 32 -22.93 -10.49 1.12
C THR A 32 -23.08 -11.40 2.35
N GLU A 33 -23.18 -12.73 2.14
CA GLU A 33 -23.15 -13.71 3.22
C GLU A 33 -21.78 -13.79 3.93
N SER A 34 -20.70 -13.34 3.29
CA SER A 34 -19.33 -13.47 3.81
C SER A 34 -18.94 -12.38 4.83
N LEU A 35 -19.49 -11.17 4.69
CA LEU A 35 -19.39 -10.08 5.68
C LEU A 35 -20.14 -10.45 6.96
N ASN A 36 -21.32 -11.08 6.82
CA ASN A 36 -22.19 -11.49 7.93
C ASN A 36 -21.68 -12.69 8.73
N GLN A 37 -20.50 -13.23 8.41
CA GLN A 37 -19.92 -14.40 9.09
C GLN A 37 -18.73 -14.04 10.00
N THR A 38 -18.29 -12.78 10.03
CA THR A 38 -17.19 -12.34 10.90
C THR A 38 -17.70 -11.30 11.90
N GLY A 39 -17.54 -11.59 13.19
CA GLY A 39 -17.74 -10.60 14.26
C GLY A 39 -16.42 -9.99 14.70
N PHE A 40 -16.45 -8.73 15.13
CA PHE A 40 -15.27 -7.99 15.56
C PHE A 40 -15.33 -7.67 17.05
N LEU A 41 -14.34 -8.11 17.81
CA LEU A 41 -14.21 -7.78 19.23
C LEU A 41 -13.11 -6.73 19.40
N VAL A 42 -13.48 -5.47 19.59
CA VAL A 42 -12.52 -4.41 19.90
C VAL A 42 -12.19 -4.50 21.39
N VAL A 43 -10.89 -4.57 21.71
CA VAL A 43 -10.41 -4.58 23.09
C VAL A 43 -9.46 -3.42 23.31
N ALA A 44 -9.67 -2.67 24.38
CA ALA A 44 -8.85 -1.52 24.75
C ALA A 44 -8.66 -1.45 26.27
N ALA A 45 -7.55 -0.89 26.73
CA ALA A 45 -7.36 -0.60 28.14
C ALA A 45 -8.40 0.42 28.64
N ASP A 46 -8.87 0.27 29.88
CA ASP A 46 -9.63 1.32 30.57
C ASP A 46 -8.76 2.57 30.72
N ARG A 47 -9.29 3.69 30.24
CA ARG A 47 -8.65 5.00 30.31
C ARG A 47 -9.39 5.94 31.26
N GLY A 48 -10.43 5.49 31.96
CA GLY A 48 -11.34 6.41 32.68
C GLY A 48 -12.27 7.15 31.72
N PHE A 49 -13.18 7.97 32.27
CA PHE A 49 -14.36 8.46 31.55
C PHE A 49 -14.06 9.10 30.18
N VAL A 50 -13.34 10.22 30.12
CA VAL A 50 -13.07 10.91 28.83
C VAL A 50 -12.34 10.00 27.83
N GLY A 51 -11.30 9.29 28.28
CA GLY A 51 -10.54 8.39 27.41
C GLY A 51 -11.34 7.19 26.89
N ASN A 52 -12.34 6.73 27.66
CA ASN A 52 -13.25 5.67 27.25
C ASN A 52 -14.31 6.18 26.28
N GLU A 53 -14.85 7.38 26.48
CA GLU A 53 -15.81 7.97 25.53
C GLU A 53 -15.16 8.22 24.16
N GLU A 54 -13.90 8.65 24.11
CA GLU A 54 -13.13 8.73 22.85
C GLU A 54 -13.10 7.38 22.10
N ILE A 55 -12.92 6.28 22.83
CA ILE A 55 -12.92 4.93 22.24
C ILE A 55 -14.32 4.51 21.84
N ARG A 56 -15.35 4.83 22.64
CA ARG A 56 -16.75 4.53 22.32
C ARG A 56 -17.23 5.26 21.08
N ASP A 57 -16.85 6.53 20.90
CA ASP A 57 -17.20 7.31 19.71
C ASP A 57 -16.56 6.73 18.44
N ALA A 58 -15.27 6.35 18.52
CA ALA A 58 -14.59 5.66 17.43
C ALA A 58 -15.25 4.31 17.13
N PHE A 59 -15.53 3.54 18.18
CA PHE A 59 -16.18 2.24 18.07
C PHE A 59 -17.60 2.34 17.50
N ALA A 60 -18.39 3.35 17.88
CA ALA A 60 -19.75 3.55 17.36
C ALA A 60 -19.74 3.81 15.85
N THR A 61 -18.76 4.58 15.36
CA THR A 61 -18.54 4.80 13.92
C THR A 61 -18.23 3.48 13.21
N PHE A 62 -17.37 2.65 13.81
CA PHE A 62 -17.02 1.33 13.27
C PHE A 62 -18.20 0.34 13.31
N ALA A 63 -18.86 0.19 14.47
CA ALA A 63 -19.95 -0.77 14.69
C ALA A 63 -21.21 -0.46 13.87
N ALA A 64 -21.31 0.73 13.26
CA ALA A 64 -22.36 1.04 12.30
C ALA A 64 -22.28 0.20 11.01
N GLU A 65 -21.08 -0.29 10.66
CA GLU A 65 -20.84 -1.06 9.43
C GLU A 65 -20.53 -2.55 9.66
N TYR A 66 -20.16 -2.93 10.89
CA TYR A 66 -19.69 -4.28 11.21
C TYR A 66 -20.39 -4.86 12.45
N PRO A 67 -20.69 -6.19 12.48
CA PRO A 67 -21.10 -6.87 13.70
C PRO A 67 -19.95 -6.80 14.71
N ALA A 68 -20.07 -5.96 15.74
CA ALA A 68 -18.96 -5.66 16.62
C ALA A 68 -19.36 -5.50 18.09
N ALA A 69 -18.44 -5.78 18.99
CA ALA A 69 -18.55 -5.52 20.41
C ALA A 69 -17.27 -4.87 20.95
N LEU A 70 -17.39 -4.10 22.04
CA LEU A 70 -16.29 -3.39 22.68
C LEU A 70 -16.13 -3.88 24.12
N VAL A 71 -14.89 -4.20 24.51
CA VAL A 71 -14.51 -4.47 25.90
C VAL A 71 -13.41 -3.50 26.33
N LEU A 72 -13.70 -2.76 27.40
CA LEU A 72 -12.72 -1.92 28.09
C LEU A 72 -12.14 -2.71 29.26
N VAL A 73 -10.82 -2.89 29.25
CA VAL A 73 -10.11 -3.84 30.12
C VAL A 73 -9.55 -3.12 31.33
N THR A 74 -9.98 -3.54 32.52
CA THR A 74 -9.47 -3.06 33.81
C THR A 74 -8.56 -4.13 34.43
N ASP A 75 -9.17 -5.15 35.02
CA ASP A 75 -8.58 -6.30 35.71
C ASP A 75 -9.49 -7.53 35.51
N GLU A 76 -9.40 -8.56 36.36
CA GLU A 76 -10.23 -9.77 36.28
C GLU A 76 -11.74 -9.49 36.21
N ARG A 77 -12.22 -8.35 36.74
CA ARG A 77 -13.63 -7.94 36.60
C ARG A 77 -14.05 -7.76 35.14
N SER A 78 -13.09 -7.55 34.23
CA SER A 78 -13.34 -7.49 32.78
C SER A 78 -13.99 -8.77 32.24
N ARG A 79 -13.90 -9.89 32.96
CA ARG A 79 -14.64 -11.13 32.61
C ARG A 79 -16.16 -10.91 32.61
N GLU A 80 -16.66 -10.04 33.48
CA GLU A 80 -18.10 -9.72 33.60
C GLU A 80 -18.62 -8.91 32.40
N THR A 81 -17.76 -8.10 31.76
CA THR A 81 -18.11 -7.33 30.56
C THR A 81 -17.80 -8.06 29.27
N LEU A 82 -16.80 -8.95 29.28
CA LEU A 82 -16.44 -9.80 28.13
C LEU A 82 -17.56 -10.78 27.77
N LYS A 83 -18.18 -11.43 28.76
CA LYS A 83 -19.23 -12.43 28.51
C LYS A 83 -20.42 -11.86 27.72
N PRO A 84 -21.06 -10.75 28.16
CA PRO A 84 -22.12 -10.11 27.37
C PRO A 84 -21.67 -9.66 25.98
N ALA A 85 -20.42 -9.22 25.82
CA ALA A 85 -19.88 -8.83 24.52
C ALA A 85 -19.77 -10.04 23.56
N LEU A 86 -19.30 -11.18 24.05
CA LEU A 86 -19.26 -12.42 23.29
C LEU A 86 -20.66 -12.94 22.98
N ASP A 87 -21.58 -12.95 23.96
CA ASP A 87 -22.97 -13.36 23.77
C ASP A 87 -23.68 -12.50 22.73
N HIS A 88 -23.44 -11.18 22.75
CA HIS A 88 -23.92 -10.26 21.72
C HIS A 88 -23.41 -10.69 20.34
N LEU A 89 -22.10 -10.92 20.19
CA LEU A 89 -21.52 -11.39 18.93
C LEU A 89 -22.11 -12.74 18.47
N TYR A 90 -22.26 -13.71 19.37
CA TYR A 90 -22.87 -15.01 19.05
C TYR A 90 -24.31 -14.87 18.55
N SER A 91 -25.07 -13.89 19.06
CA SER A 91 -26.44 -13.62 18.61
C SER A 91 -26.53 -13.09 17.17
N GLN A 92 -25.42 -12.61 16.59
CA GLN A 92 -25.37 -12.01 15.26
C GLN A 92 -25.12 -13.04 14.12
N ASN A 93 -25.25 -14.35 14.39
CA ASN A 93 -25.06 -15.43 13.40
C ASN A 93 -23.67 -15.43 12.71
N ILE A 94 -22.65 -14.96 13.42
CA ILE A 94 -21.27 -14.98 12.95
C ILE A 94 -20.67 -16.39 13.04
N LYS A 95 -19.64 -16.67 12.25
CA LYS A 95 -18.91 -17.95 12.21
C LYS A 95 -17.48 -17.87 12.72
N ARG A 96 -16.95 -16.66 12.93
CA ARG A 96 -15.61 -16.43 13.50
C ARG A 96 -15.57 -15.07 14.20
N ILE A 97 -14.63 -14.90 15.12
CA ILE A 97 -14.37 -13.62 15.79
C ILE A 97 -12.96 -13.15 15.45
N VAL A 98 -12.86 -11.89 15.03
CA VAL A 98 -11.58 -11.18 14.86
C VAL A 98 -11.45 -10.19 16.01
N VAL A 99 -10.44 -10.37 16.84
CA VAL A 99 -10.12 -9.46 17.94
C VAL A 99 -9.27 -8.32 17.38
N LEU A 100 -9.70 -7.07 17.61
CA LEU A 100 -9.00 -5.85 17.22
C LEU A 100 -8.34 -5.22 18.45
N PRO A 101 -7.01 -5.39 18.67
CA PRO A 101 -6.36 -4.90 19.87
C PRO A 101 -5.99 -3.42 19.76
N LEU A 102 -6.77 -2.56 20.40
CA LEU A 102 -6.47 -1.14 20.52
C LEU A 102 -5.45 -0.91 21.65
N PHE A 103 -4.24 -1.41 21.41
CA PHE A 103 -3.10 -1.38 22.32
C PHE A 103 -1.85 -0.96 21.53
N ILE A 104 -0.94 -0.21 22.17
CA ILE A 104 0.33 0.16 21.54
C ILE A 104 1.31 -1.02 21.53
N SER A 105 1.30 -1.84 22.59
CA SER A 105 2.14 -3.02 22.69
C SER A 105 1.32 -4.20 23.19
N THR A 106 1.56 -5.38 22.61
CA THR A 106 1.00 -6.62 23.15
C THR A 106 1.67 -7.02 24.45
N ALA A 107 2.80 -6.43 24.84
CA ALA A 107 3.40 -6.69 26.14
C ALA A 107 2.68 -5.99 27.29
N GLU A 108 1.72 -5.10 27.01
CA GLU A 108 0.93 -4.44 28.04
C GLU A 108 0.16 -5.47 28.89
N PRO A 109 0.20 -5.39 30.23
CA PRO A 109 -0.44 -6.36 31.12
C PRO A 109 -1.94 -6.57 30.86
N ARG A 110 -2.66 -5.50 30.53
CA ARG A 110 -4.10 -5.56 30.24
C ARG A 110 -4.39 -6.27 28.92
N TYR A 111 -3.53 -6.13 27.91
CA TYR A 111 -3.62 -6.94 26.69
C TYR A 111 -3.42 -8.41 27.01
N GLN A 112 -2.39 -8.76 27.79
CA GLN A 112 -2.10 -10.15 28.18
C GLN A 112 -3.25 -10.78 28.96
N LEU A 113 -3.86 -10.01 29.87
CA LEU A 113 -5.06 -10.41 30.59
C LEU A 113 -6.22 -10.70 29.62
N ILE A 114 -6.64 -9.72 28.82
CA ILE A 114 -7.82 -9.91 27.96
C ILE A 114 -7.61 -10.98 26.89
N HIS A 115 -6.39 -11.14 26.38
CA HIS A 115 -6.04 -12.24 25.48
C HIS A 115 -6.30 -13.61 26.13
N SER A 116 -5.90 -13.77 27.39
CA SER A 116 -6.13 -14.99 28.17
C SER A 116 -7.63 -15.21 28.42
N LEU A 117 -8.34 -14.17 28.89
CA LEU A 117 -9.78 -14.23 29.15
C LEU A 117 -10.58 -14.60 27.91
N ILE A 118 -10.29 -14.01 26.75
CA ILE A 118 -10.96 -14.34 25.48
C ILE A 118 -10.72 -15.80 25.12
N THR A 119 -9.48 -16.28 25.26
CA THR A 119 -9.13 -17.67 24.94
C THR A 119 -9.82 -18.66 25.86
N GLU A 120 -10.04 -18.31 27.13
CA GLU A 120 -10.75 -19.14 28.10
C GLU A 120 -12.27 -19.16 27.88
N GLU A 121 -12.87 -18.00 27.60
CA GLU A 121 -14.32 -17.81 27.53
C GLU A 121 -14.90 -18.19 26.15
N ASN A 122 -14.21 -17.85 25.05
CA ASN A 122 -14.67 -18.21 23.72
C ASN A 122 -14.27 -19.65 23.37
N LYS A 123 -15.23 -20.57 23.50
CA LYS A 123 -15.07 -22.00 23.18
C LYS A 123 -15.81 -22.44 21.92
N THR A 124 -16.55 -21.54 21.29
CA THR A 124 -17.55 -21.85 20.26
C THR A 124 -17.08 -21.51 18.85
N LEU A 125 -16.45 -20.36 18.66
CA LEU A 125 -16.07 -19.86 17.33
C LEU A 125 -14.55 -19.77 17.16
N PRO A 126 -14.03 -19.99 15.94
CA PRO A 126 -12.65 -19.67 15.60
C PRO A 126 -12.28 -18.21 15.95
N LEU A 127 -11.11 -18.03 16.55
CA LEU A 127 -10.56 -16.72 16.93
C LEU A 127 -9.35 -16.36 16.07
N VAL A 128 -9.28 -15.10 15.67
CA VAL A 128 -8.08 -14.49 15.07
C VAL A 128 -7.79 -13.19 15.80
N PHE A 129 -6.56 -13.02 16.28
CA PHE A 129 -6.10 -11.74 16.81
C PHE A 129 -5.46 -10.94 15.68
N ALA A 130 -6.08 -9.81 15.34
CA ALA A 130 -5.55 -8.90 14.34
C ALA A 130 -4.30 -8.17 14.86
N ARG A 131 -3.65 -7.44 13.96
CA ARG A 131 -2.50 -6.60 14.30
C ARG A 131 -2.92 -5.56 15.37
N PRO A 132 -2.14 -5.40 16.46
CA PRO A 132 -2.41 -4.37 17.46
C PRO A 132 -2.18 -2.97 16.88
N TYR A 133 -2.89 -1.95 17.39
CA TYR A 133 -2.79 -0.57 16.92
C TYR A 133 -1.33 -0.08 16.82
N GLY A 134 -0.49 -0.33 17.84
CA GLY A 134 0.90 0.15 17.83
C GLY A 134 1.83 -0.53 16.81
N ALA A 135 1.44 -1.69 16.27
CA ALA A 135 2.16 -2.33 15.16
C ALA A 135 1.71 -1.83 13.78
N SER A 136 0.66 -1.00 13.71
CA SER A 136 0.16 -0.42 12.46
C SER A 136 0.91 0.86 12.08
N TYR A 137 0.85 1.22 10.80
CA TYR A 137 1.36 2.53 10.36
C TYR A 137 0.52 3.70 10.88
N PHE A 138 -0.71 3.47 11.36
CA PHE A 138 -1.51 4.52 12.02
C PHE A 138 -0.81 5.03 13.28
N ALA A 139 -0.23 4.13 14.09
CA ALA A 139 0.54 4.55 15.26
C ALA A 139 1.79 5.35 14.89
N VAL A 140 2.51 4.91 13.85
CA VAL A 140 3.69 5.63 13.33
C VAL A 140 3.29 7.02 12.83
N GLU A 141 2.23 7.10 12.03
CA GLU A 141 1.79 8.35 11.42
C GLU A 141 1.16 9.31 12.44
N ALA A 142 0.44 8.81 13.44
CA ALA A 142 -0.09 9.61 14.54
C ALA A 142 1.04 10.33 15.29
N LEU A 143 2.14 9.62 15.59
CA LEU A 143 3.33 10.24 16.17
C LEU A 143 4.04 11.14 15.16
N ALA A 144 4.27 10.70 13.92
CA ALA A 144 4.98 11.47 12.90
C ALA A 144 4.29 12.81 12.59
N SER A 145 2.95 12.82 12.56
CA SER A 145 2.15 14.04 12.38
C SER A 145 2.45 15.05 13.47
N GLN A 146 2.45 14.63 14.74
CA GLN A 146 2.81 15.49 15.86
C GLN A 146 4.25 15.99 15.74
N LEU A 147 5.21 15.11 15.42
CA LEU A 147 6.61 15.49 15.25
C LEU A 147 6.82 16.52 14.12
N ARG A 148 6.05 16.43 13.03
CA ARG A 148 6.10 17.42 11.94
C ARG A 148 5.59 18.79 12.39
N THR A 149 4.61 18.87 13.29
CA THR A 149 4.20 20.16 13.88
C THR A 149 5.29 20.82 14.75
N MET A 150 6.30 20.03 15.15
CA MET A 150 7.43 20.47 15.97
C MET A 150 8.68 20.84 15.14
N ALA A 151 8.56 20.91 13.80
CA ALA A 151 9.70 21.12 12.90
C ALA A 151 10.53 22.39 13.20
N GLU A 152 9.95 23.44 13.77
CA GLU A 152 10.67 24.67 14.15
C GLU A 152 11.60 24.49 15.37
N VAL A 153 11.39 23.44 16.17
CA VAL A 153 12.20 23.12 17.37
C VAL A 153 12.95 21.79 17.22
N ASN A 154 12.95 21.21 16.02
CA ASN A 154 13.46 19.85 15.79
C ASN A 154 14.93 19.67 16.15
N ARG A 155 15.77 20.72 16.22
CA ARG A 155 17.17 20.59 16.69
C ARG A 155 17.31 20.45 18.22
N GLN A 156 16.32 19.92 18.92
CA GLN A 156 16.34 19.68 20.36
C GLN A 156 16.30 18.19 20.68
N HIS A 157 16.48 17.84 21.96
CA HIS A 157 16.30 16.48 22.44
C HIS A 157 14.81 16.18 22.63
N LEU A 158 14.34 15.07 22.06
CA LEU A 158 12.97 14.58 22.16
C LEU A 158 12.92 13.37 23.12
N LEU A 159 11.98 13.41 24.07
CA LEU A 159 11.58 12.29 24.90
C LEU A 159 10.14 11.89 24.58
N ILE A 160 9.95 10.65 24.13
CA ILE A 160 8.64 10.04 23.94
C ILE A 160 8.33 9.18 25.16
N VAL A 161 7.20 9.44 25.79
CA VAL A 161 6.78 8.79 27.02
C VAL A 161 5.61 7.84 26.74
N GLY A 162 5.81 6.55 26.99
CA GLY A 162 4.77 5.53 27.07
C GLY A 162 4.32 5.28 28.51
N TYR A 163 3.28 4.47 28.68
CA TYR A 163 2.69 4.17 29.99
C TYR A 163 2.09 2.76 30.03
N GLY A 164 2.01 2.16 31.21
CA GLY A 164 1.17 0.97 31.47
C GLY A 164 1.91 -0.30 31.90
N ALA A 165 3.24 -0.26 32.04
CA ALA A 165 4.00 -1.41 32.54
C ALA A 165 3.71 -1.66 34.04
N GLN A 166 3.57 -2.91 34.45
CA GLN A 166 3.39 -3.29 35.86
C GLN A 166 4.64 -3.99 36.43
N GLU A 167 5.40 -4.70 35.58
CA GLU A 167 6.66 -5.34 35.94
C GLU A 167 7.79 -5.00 34.94
N ASP A 168 9.05 -5.26 35.34
CA ASP A 168 10.25 -4.92 34.55
C ASP A 168 10.34 -5.69 33.22
N LYS A 169 9.66 -6.85 33.11
CA LYS A 169 9.67 -7.69 31.91
C LYS A 169 8.84 -7.05 30.78
N ASP A 170 7.64 -6.60 31.11
CA ASP A 170 6.69 -5.94 30.24
C ASP A 170 7.16 -4.53 29.90
N GLN A 171 7.75 -3.80 30.86
CA GLN A 171 8.35 -2.50 30.58
C GLN A 171 9.41 -2.57 29.46
N ARG A 172 10.26 -3.61 29.47
CA ARG A 172 11.30 -3.81 28.43
C ARG A 172 10.70 -4.12 27.06
N ALA A 173 9.72 -5.03 26.99
CA ALA A 173 9.09 -5.37 25.73
C ALA A 173 8.27 -4.19 25.17
N MET A 174 7.55 -3.45 26.01
CA MET A 174 6.88 -2.21 25.63
C MET A 174 7.88 -1.15 25.13
N TYR A 175 9.04 -1.03 25.77
CA TYR A 175 10.08 -0.09 25.33
C TYR A 175 10.51 -0.33 23.88
N ASP A 176 10.68 -1.59 23.47
CA ASP A 176 11.09 -1.94 22.11
C ASP A 176 10.03 -1.56 21.06
N ASP A 177 8.74 -1.73 21.38
CA ASP A 177 7.64 -1.30 20.51
C ASP A 177 7.62 0.22 20.31
N TRP A 178 7.72 0.99 21.40
CA TRP A 178 7.79 2.44 21.31
C TRP A 178 9.04 2.90 20.57
N LYS A 179 10.19 2.25 20.80
CA LYS A 179 11.44 2.57 20.11
C LYS A 179 11.32 2.34 18.61
N ARG A 180 10.64 1.28 18.18
CA ARG A 180 10.34 1.03 16.76
C ARG A 180 9.47 2.14 16.18
N ILE A 181 8.35 2.47 16.84
CA ILE A 181 7.42 3.52 16.39
C ILE A 181 8.16 4.87 16.32
N ALA A 182 8.89 5.24 17.37
CA ALA A 182 9.66 6.47 17.46
C ALA A 182 10.71 6.58 16.35
N LYS A 183 11.45 5.49 16.08
CA LYS A 183 12.46 5.46 15.02
C LYS A 183 11.85 5.71 13.64
N GLN A 184 10.70 5.10 13.35
CA GLN A 184 10.02 5.26 12.06
C GLN A 184 9.33 6.64 11.94
N ALA A 185 8.71 7.12 13.02
CA ALA A 185 7.99 8.39 13.04
C ALA A 185 8.91 9.60 12.96
N ALA A 186 10.09 9.51 13.59
CA ALA A 186 11.11 10.55 13.57
C ALA A 186 12.07 10.41 12.38
N GLN A 187 11.84 9.46 11.47
CA GLN A 187 12.67 9.28 10.29
C GLN A 187 12.70 10.57 9.48
N ASP A 188 13.91 11.03 9.15
CA ASP A 188 14.17 12.26 8.39
C ASP A 188 13.69 13.56 9.09
N ILE A 189 13.32 13.49 10.38
CA ILE A 189 13.06 14.66 11.23
C ILE A 189 14.30 14.94 12.08
N PRO A 190 14.96 16.11 11.97
CA PRO A 190 16.31 16.30 12.48
C PRO A 190 16.38 16.61 14.00
N PHE A 191 15.99 15.63 14.83
CA PHE A 191 16.19 15.62 16.29
C PHE A 191 17.64 15.38 16.71
N GLN A 192 18.12 16.08 17.75
CA GLN A 192 19.46 15.83 18.33
C GLN A 192 19.55 14.43 18.94
N SER A 193 18.46 14.00 19.59
CA SER A 193 18.26 12.62 20.03
C SER A 193 16.77 12.35 20.20
N VAL A 194 16.38 11.09 19.97
CA VAL A 194 15.03 10.59 20.26
C VAL A 194 15.15 9.49 21.30
N ASN A 195 14.68 9.78 22.51
CA ASN A 195 14.67 8.84 23.62
C ASN A 195 13.24 8.36 23.89
N VAL A 196 13.12 7.16 24.43
CA VAL A 196 11.86 6.55 24.86
C VAL A 196 11.95 6.24 26.35
N LEU A 197 10.86 6.50 27.07
CA LEU A 197 10.68 6.08 28.45
C LEU A 197 9.28 5.47 28.60
N ILE A 198 9.17 4.30 29.22
CA ILE A 198 7.87 3.73 29.61
C ILE A 198 7.69 3.96 31.10
N ILE A 199 6.68 4.72 31.48
CA ILE A 199 6.34 4.94 32.88
C ILE A 199 5.50 3.76 33.40
N PRO A 200 5.87 3.16 34.53
CA PRO A 200 5.08 2.08 35.11
C PRO A 200 3.76 2.60 35.67
N GLU A 201 2.76 1.74 35.72
CA GLU A 201 1.55 1.96 36.49
C GLU A 201 1.89 1.91 37.99
N LYS A 202 1.18 2.72 38.79
CA LYS A 202 1.36 2.72 40.24
C LYS A 202 0.89 1.38 40.79
N LYS A 203 1.73 0.69 41.57
CA LYS A 203 1.32 -0.56 42.24
C LYS A 203 0.31 -0.26 43.34
N GLU A 204 -0.63 -1.17 43.57
CA GLU A 204 -1.71 -1.01 44.56
C GLU A 204 -1.16 -0.68 45.97
N ASN A 205 -0.08 -1.37 46.37
CA ASN A 205 0.55 -1.22 47.68
C ASN A 205 1.65 -0.12 47.73
N GLU A 206 1.84 0.65 46.65
CA GLU A 206 2.88 1.68 46.60
C GLU A 206 2.37 3.03 47.15
N ALA A 207 3.16 3.68 48.00
CA ALA A 207 2.85 5.03 48.48
C ALA A 207 2.90 6.04 47.32
N SER A 208 1.92 6.95 47.25
CA SER A 208 1.81 7.93 46.15
C SER A 208 3.03 8.85 46.02
N GLU A 209 3.67 9.20 47.14
CA GLU A 209 4.90 10.00 47.15
C GLU A 209 6.08 9.23 46.56
N SER A 210 6.29 7.97 47.00
CA SER A 210 7.33 7.08 46.47
C SER A 210 7.19 6.90 44.96
N TYR A 211 5.97 6.61 44.48
CA TYR A 211 5.69 6.51 43.06
C TYR A 211 6.03 7.81 42.31
N SER A 212 5.55 8.94 42.81
CA SER A 212 5.78 10.25 42.20
C SER A 212 7.27 10.60 42.11
N ASP A 213 8.02 10.33 43.18
CA ASP A 213 9.46 10.62 43.23
C ASP A 213 10.26 9.68 42.31
N ASN A 214 9.87 8.41 42.21
CA ASN A 214 10.43 7.48 41.25
C ASN A 214 10.20 7.95 39.80
N VAL A 215 8.96 8.35 39.45
CA VAL A 215 8.63 8.84 38.10
C VAL A 215 9.40 10.13 37.78
N LYS A 216 9.46 11.10 38.70
CA LYS A 216 10.27 12.32 38.53
C LYS A 216 11.75 11.99 38.29
N LYS A 217 12.30 11.03 39.03
CA LYS A 217 13.70 10.58 38.88
C LYS A 217 13.92 9.94 37.50
N GLN A 218 13.01 9.06 37.05
CA GLN A 218 13.11 8.43 35.72
C GLN A 218 13.03 9.45 34.59
N LEU A 219 12.08 10.39 34.66
CA LEU A 219 11.96 11.49 33.70
C LEU A 219 13.23 12.34 33.67
N SER A 220 13.73 12.75 34.83
CA SER A 220 14.97 13.54 34.92
C SER A 220 16.16 12.81 34.31
N ASN A 221 16.31 11.51 34.59
CA ASN A 221 17.39 10.69 34.02
C ASN A 221 17.26 10.51 32.51
N ALA A 222 16.05 10.38 31.98
CA ALA A 222 15.79 10.23 30.54
C ALA A 222 16.05 11.54 29.77
N LEU A 223 15.91 12.69 30.43
CA LEU A 223 16.18 14.01 29.87
C LEU A 223 17.67 14.38 29.94
N ILE A 224 18.41 13.96 30.97
CA ILE A 224 19.84 14.21 31.07
C ILE A 224 20.58 13.28 30.10
N ALA A 225 20.77 13.72 28.85
CA ALA A 225 21.65 13.03 27.91
C ALA A 225 23.05 12.89 28.52
N LYS A 226 23.66 11.70 28.41
CA LYS A 226 25.00 11.39 28.93
C LYS A 226 26.01 12.48 28.55
N LYS A 227 26.41 13.29 29.54
CA LYS A 227 27.63 14.13 29.63
C LYS A 227 27.80 15.40 28.75
N THR A 228 26.88 15.81 27.88
CA THR A 228 27.20 16.93 26.95
C THR A 228 26.07 17.93 26.70
N VAL A 229 25.32 18.32 27.72
CA VAL A 229 24.24 19.30 27.53
C VAL A 229 24.41 20.46 28.52
N GLY A 230 24.67 21.66 27.98
CA GLY A 230 24.74 22.89 28.78
C GLY A 230 23.42 23.17 29.51
N LYS A 231 23.48 23.93 30.60
CA LYS A 231 22.35 24.24 31.51
C LYS A 231 21.09 24.86 30.85
N ASN A 232 21.08 25.11 29.53
CA ASN A 232 20.04 25.79 28.78
C ASN A 232 19.37 24.94 27.67
N ALA A 233 19.52 23.62 27.64
CA ALA A 233 18.82 22.81 26.64
C ALA A 233 17.34 22.64 26.98
N ASN A 234 16.48 23.10 26.07
CA ASN A 234 15.04 22.85 26.09
C ASN A 234 14.79 21.42 25.59
N HIS A 235 14.15 20.61 26.42
CA HIS A 235 13.76 19.25 26.06
C HIS A 235 12.30 19.23 25.63
N GLN A 236 12.01 18.56 24.52
CA GLN A 236 10.66 18.34 24.05
C GLN A 236 10.16 16.98 24.55
N VAL A 237 8.96 16.95 25.13
CA VAL A 237 8.34 15.74 25.65
C VAL A 237 7.01 15.51 24.96
N ILE A 238 6.73 14.27 24.58
CA ILE A 238 5.45 13.84 24.00
C ILE A 238 4.97 12.62 24.79
N ALA A 239 3.72 12.65 25.24
CA ALA A 239 3.05 11.47 25.79
C ALA A 239 2.41 10.68 24.63
N PHE A 240 2.97 9.53 24.28
CA PHE A 240 2.41 8.69 23.23
C PHE A 240 1.91 7.39 23.87
N ALA A 241 0.69 7.41 24.42
CA ALA A 241 0.09 6.24 25.04
C ALA A 241 -1.44 6.34 25.02
N LEU A 242 -2.11 5.20 25.05
CA LEU A 242 -3.54 5.11 25.35
C LEU A 242 -3.74 5.06 26.88
N GLY A 243 -3.15 6.02 27.58
CA GLY A 243 -3.10 6.06 29.04
C GLY A 243 -4.35 6.65 29.71
N PRO A 244 -4.37 6.73 31.06
CA PRO A 244 -5.47 7.28 31.83
C PRO A 244 -5.81 8.72 31.44
N LYS A 245 -7.11 8.98 31.31
CA LYS A 245 -7.76 10.24 30.97
C LYS A 245 -9.19 10.23 31.54
N HIS A 246 -9.30 10.36 32.86
CA HIS A 246 -10.62 10.45 33.52
C HIS A 246 -11.33 11.76 33.14
N ASP A 247 -10.59 12.85 33.20
CA ASP A 247 -10.93 14.17 32.70
C ASP A 247 -9.64 14.90 32.26
N ASN A 248 -9.72 16.18 31.95
CA ASN A 248 -8.56 16.97 31.54
C ASN A 248 -7.54 17.20 32.68
N MET A 249 -7.95 17.20 33.95
CA MET A 249 -7.07 17.42 35.10
C MET A 249 -6.43 16.11 35.59
N MET A 250 -7.12 14.98 35.40
CA MET A 250 -6.74 13.62 35.82
C MET A 250 -6.31 12.76 34.63
N SER A 251 -5.53 13.32 33.70
CA SER A 251 -4.93 12.58 32.58
C SER A 251 -3.45 12.28 32.79
N LEU A 252 -2.90 11.36 31.98
CA LEU A 252 -1.47 11.08 31.92
C LEU A 252 -0.67 12.35 31.60
N GLU A 253 -1.11 13.15 30.63
CA GLU A 253 -0.47 14.41 30.23
C GLU A 253 -0.46 15.42 31.38
N SER A 254 -1.59 15.58 32.06
CA SER A 254 -1.67 16.46 33.24
C SER A 254 -0.74 15.99 34.35
N ARG A 255 -0.66 14.68 34.63
CA ARG A 255 0.32 14.12 35.58
C ARG A 255 1.76 14.37 35.14
N LEU A 256 2.08 14.18 33.87
CA LEU A 256 3.41 14.44 33.31
C LEU A 256 3.81 15.90 33.47
N GLN A 257 2.88 16.83 33.22
CA GLN A 257 3.13 18.26 33.40
C GLN A 257 3.59 18.61 34.82
N TRP A 258 3.10 17.89 35.84
CA TRP A 258 3.52 18.06 37.24
C TRP A 258 4.88 17.41 37.56
N TYR A 259 5.26 16.35 36.84
CA TYR A 259 6.49 15.60 37.11
C TYR A 259 7.70 16.07 36.30
N LEU A 260 7.46 16.79 35.20
CA LEU A 260 8.54 17.27 34.33
C LEU A 260 9.35 18.40 34.98
N PRO A 261 10.68 18.43 34.78
CA PRO A 261 11.51 19.53 35.25
C PRO A 261 11.23 20.81 34.44
N LYS A 262 11.58 21.98 34.99
CA LYS A 262 11.29 23.31 34.40
C LYS A 262 11.87 23.53 32.98
N ASN A 263 12.91 22.80 32.60
CA ASN A 263 13.56 22.87 31.30
C ASN A 263 13.02 21.86 30.27
N ALA A 264 11.93 21.17 30.60
CA ALA A 264 11.20 20.28 29.70
C ALA A 264 9.82 20.86 29.37
N LYS A 265 9.45 20.79 28.09
CA LYS A 265 8.15 21.23 27.59
C LYS A 265 7.36 20.00 27.13
N LEU A 266 6.21 19.75 27.75
CA LEU A 266 5.24 18.79 27.25
C LEU A 266 4.51 19.38 26.04
N ASN A 267 4.48 18.64 24.94
CA ASN A 267 3.75 19.00 23.74
C ASN A 267 2.40 18.28 23.73
N PRO A 268 1.35 18.91 23.16
CA PRO A 268 0.08 18.24 22.95
C PRO A 268 0.27 16.97 22.15
N SER A 269 -0.42 15.92 22.57
CA SER A 269 -0.39 14.62 21.93
C SER A 269 -1.75 13.95 22.07
N GLY A 270 -2.05 13.07 21.13
CA GLY A 270 -3.30 12.33 21.09
C GLY A 270 -3.45 11.59 19.77
N ILE A 271 -4.26 10.53 19.81
CA ILE A 271 -4.72 9.84 18.62
C ILE A 271 -6.15 10.29 18.41
N GLU A 272 -6.47 10.79 17.22
CA GLU A 272 -7.79 11.35 16.94
C GLU A 272 -8.83 10.23 16.79
N THR A 273 -10.04 10.44 17.32
CA THR A 273 -11.16 9.49 17.25
C THR A 273 -11.44 8.97 15.83
N PRO A 274 -11.48 9.80 14.77
CA PRO A 274 -11.69 9.30 13.41
C PRO A 274 -10.56 8.39 12.91
N GLN A 275 -9.32 8.60 13.36
CA GLN A 275 -8.18 7.76 12.99
C GLN A 275 -8.28 6.38 13.64
N LEU A 276 -8.80 6.30 14.88
CA LEU A 276 -9.08 5.04 15.55
C LEU A 276 -10.15 4.24 14.81
N ALA A 277 -11.26 4.87 14.44
CA ALA A 277 -12.34 4.23 13.68
C ALA A 277 -11.82 3.71 12.32
N MET A 278 -11.02 4.53 11.62
CA MET A 278 -10.43 4.15 10.33
C MET A 278 -9.42 3.00 10.46
N TRP A 279 -8.64 2.95 11.53
CA TRP A 279 -7.77 1.80 11.83
C TRP A 279 -8.60 0.52 12.07
N MET A 280 -9.69 0.60 12.86
CA MET A 280 -10.59 -0.54 13.08
C MET A 280 -11.17 -1.04 11.75
N GLN A 281 -11.63 -0.12 10.90
CA GLN A 281 -12.15 -0.44 9.57
C GLN A 281 -11.09 -1.08 8.67
N ARG A 282 -9.84 -0.60 8.72
CA ARG A 282 -8.71 -1.21 7.99
C ARG A 282 -8.43 -2.63 8.43
N GLU A 283 -8.34 -2.87 9.73
CA GLU A 283 -8.06 -4.20 10.25
C GLU A 283 -9.24 -5.15 10.05
N ALA A 284 -10.48 -4.64 10.05
CA ALA A 284 -11.64 -5.41 9.63
C ALA A 284 -11.55 -5.80 8.15
N ASN A 285 -11.35 -4.84 7.25
CA ASN A 285 -11.19 -5.05 5.82
C ASN A 285 -10.05 -6.05 5.47
N ARG A 286 -8.94 -6.01 6.22
CA ARG A 286 -7.83 -6.96 6.06
C ARG A 286 -8.24 -8.40 6.37
N ASN A 287 -9.20 -8.57 7.27
CA ASN A 287 -9.69 -9.84 7.77
C ASN A 287 -11.00 -10.29 7.13
N LEU A 288 -11.50 -9.55 6.14
CA LEU A 288 -12.70 -9.90 5.40
C LEU A 288 -12.33 -10.47 4.03
N PRO A 289 -13.04 -11.52 3.58
CA PRO A 289 -12.88 -11.99 2.20
C PRO A 289 -13.26 -10.86 1.24
N LEU A 290 -12.52 -10.73 0.14
CA LEU A 290 -12.82 -9.73 -0.89
C LEU A 290 -13.83 -10.28 -1.89
N ALA A 291 -15.05 -9.77 -1.83
CA ALA A 291 -16.02 -9.86 -2.91
C ALA A 291 -15.56 -9.02 -4.11
N THR A 292 -15.91 -9.43 -5.32
CA THR A 292 -15.41 -8.78 -6.55
C THR A 292 -15.79 -7.30 -6.61
N GLU A 293 -17.02 -6.98 -6.23
CA GLU A 293 -17.57 -5.63 -6.18
C GLU A 293 -16.87 -4.74 -5.15
N ASN A 294 -16.18 -5.30 -4.15
CA ASN A 294 -15.48 -4.56 -3.10
C ASN A 294 -14.00 -4.32 -3.41
N ILE A 295 -13.51 -4.84 -4.54
CA ILE A 295 -12.14 -4.64 -5.00
C ILE A 295 -12.01 -3.23 -5.58
N GLY A 296 -11.25 -2.39 -4.89
CA GLY A 296 -10.69 -1.17 -5.44
C GLY A 296 -9.39 -1.44 -6.16
N VAL A 297 -9.19 -0.78 -7.30
CA VAL A 297 -7.96 -0.88 -8.10
C VAL A 297 -7.45 0.54 -8.36
N ILE A 298 -6.15 0.75 -8.15
CA ILE A 298 -5.47 1.97 -8.56
C ILE A 298 -4.55 1.58 -9.72
N LEU A 299 -4.93 1.96 -10.94
CA LEU A 299 -4.02 1.88 -12.08
C LEU A 299 -2.99 3.00 -11.94
N PHE A 300 -1.79 2.62 -11.51
CA PHE A 300 -0.69 3.53 -11.23
C PHE A 300 0.28 3.56 -12.40
N ALA A 301 0.40 4.70 -13.08
CA ALA A 301 1.23 4.86 -14.26
C ALA A 301 1.87 6.25 -14.27
N HIS A 302 2.89 6.45 -15.10
CA HIS A 302 3.59 7.74 -15.19
C HIS A 302 2.65 8.91 -15.49
N GLY A 303 1.72 8.73 -16.43
CA GLY A 303 0.88 9.81 -16.91
C GLY A 303 1.59 10.72 -17.91
N ALA A 304 0.83 11.37 -18.78
CA ALA A 304 1.32 12.49 -19.59
C ALA A 304 0.14 13.41 -19.94
N ASP A 305 0.01 13.81 -21.20
CA ASP A 305 -1.13 14.58 -21.68
C ASP A 305 -2.45 13.79 -21.66
N PHE A 306 -3.53 14.48 -22.02
CA PHE A 306 -4.87 13.90 -22.09
C PHE A 306 -4.93 12.64 -22.95
N HIS A 307 -4.37 12.65 -24.15
CA HIS A 307 -4.48 11.52 -25.09
C HIS A 307 -3.70 10.30 -24.61
N TRP A 308 -2.52 10.51 -24.01
CA TRP A 308 -1.75 9.44 -23.39
C TRP A 308 -2.54 8.78 -22.26
N ASN A 309 -3.13 9.59 -21.38
CA ASN A 309 -3.90 9.12 -20.24
C ASN A 309 -5.18 8.38 -20.67
N GLU A 310 -5.88 8.89 -21.68
CA GLU A 310 -7.10 8.26 -22.23
C GLU A 310 -6.81 6.94 -22.95
N SER A 311 -5.59 6.76 -23.49
CA SER A 311 -5.19 5.46 -24.05
C SER A 311 -5.21 4.36 -23.00
N LEU A 312 -4.77 4.65 -21.77
CA LEU A 312 -4.84 3.70 -20.65
C LEU A 312 -6.27 3.49 -20.18
N ARG A 313 -7.07 4.56 -20.05
CA ARG A 313 -8.49 4.43 -19.66
C ARG A 313 -9.27 3.58 -20.64
N THR A 314 -9.07 3.82 -21.93
CA THR A 314 -9.73 3.06 -23.00
C THR A 314 -9.33 1.58 -22.92
N ALA A 315 -8.05 1.30 -22.69
CA ALA A 315 -7.57 -0.07 -22.58
C ALA A 315 -8.20 -0.83 -21.40
N VAL A 316 -8.40 -0.19 -20.25
CA VAL A 316 -9.01 -0.85 -19.07
C VAL A 316 -10.52 -0.67 -18.96
N ALA A 317 -11.16 0.04 -19.89
CA ALA A 317 -12.61 0.26 -19.87
C ALA A 317 -13.44 -1.03 -19.72
N PRO A 318 -13.08 -2.17 -20.36
CA PRO A 318 -13.81 -3.44 -20.16
C PRO A 318 -13.79 -3.99 -18.74
N LEU A 319 -12.87 -3.52 -17.88
CA LEU A 319 -12.71 -3.98 -16.50
C LEU A 319 -13.56 -3.15 -15.52
N LEU A 320 -14.12 -2.00 -15.94
CA LEU A 320 -14.86 -1.09 -15.07
C LEU A 320 -16.19 -1.67 -14.57
N ASP A 321 -16.79 -2.60 -15.30
CA ASP A 321 -18.03 -3.28 -14.89
C ASP A 321 -17.80 -4.29 -13.75
N ARG A 322 -16.54 -4.65 -13.50
CA ARG A 322 -16.16 -5.69 -12.53
C ARG A 322 -15.39 -5.14 -11.35
N TYR A 323 -14.57 -4.10 -11.54
CA TYR A 323 -13.72 -3.54 -10.49
C TYR A 323 -13.91 -2.03 -10.36
N LYS A 324 -13.79 -1.53 -9.13
CA LYS A 324 -13.75 -0.08 -8.86
C LYS A 324 -12.37 0.44 -9.23
N ILE A 325 -12.16 0.82 -10.49
CA ILE A 325 -10.85 1.33 -10.94
C ILE A 325 -10.78 2.85 -10.74
N GLU A 326 -9.71 3.31 -10.11
CA GLU A 326 -9.23 4.69 -10.10
C GLU A 326 -7.82 4.76 -10.71
N TYR A 327 -7.37 5.97 -10.97
CA TYR A 327 -6.15 6.23 -11.71
C TYR A 327 -5.27 7.19 -10.95
N ALA A 328 -3.99 6.83 -10.85
CA ALA A 328 -2.94 7.70 -10.34
C ALA A 328 -1.87 7.82 -11.43
N PHE A 329 -2.01 8.88 -12.23
CA PHE A 329 -1.11 9.21 -13.32
C PHE A 329 -0.07 10.21 -12.81
N SER A 330 1.01 9.71 -12.22
CA SER A 330 2.03 10.51 -11.56
C SER A 330 3.28 9.69 -11.22
N MET A 331 4.38 10.36 -10.89
CA MET A 331 5.58 9.75 -10.28
C MET A 331 5.43 9.62 -8.76
N ALA A 332 4.39 8.90 -8.31
CA ALA A 332 3.99 8.78 -6.90
C ALA A 332 3.67 10.12 -6.20
N ASP A 333 2.98 11.01 -6.91
CA ASP A 333 2.48 12.25 -6.32
C ASP A 333 1.42 11.95 -5.23
N PRO A 334 1.60 12.43 -3.98
CA PRO A 334 0.71 12.12 -2.87
C PRO A 334 -0.75 12.48 -3.14
N ALA A 335 -1.03 13.62 -3.79
CA ALA A 335 -2.38 14.09 -4.04
C ALA A 335 -3.13 13.18 -5.03
N THR A 336 -2.44 12.67 -6.06
CA THR A 336 -3.04 11.72 -7.01
C THR A 336 -3.42 10.38 -6.35
N ILE A 337 -2.54 9.85 -5.48
CA ILE A 337 -2.76 8.60 -4.77
C ILE A 337 -3.87 8.75 -3.73
N GLU A 338 -3.84 9.83 -2.94
CA GLU A 338 -4.89 10.11 -1.95
C GLU A 338 -6.24 10.26 -2.64
N ARG A 339 -6.33 11.03 -3.72
CA ARG A 339 -7.57 11.19 -4.48
C ARG A 339 -8.12 9.83 -4.96
N ALA A 340 -7.26 8.93 -5.43
CA ALA A 340 -7.67 7.59 -5.83
C ALA A 340 -8.21 6.78 -4.65
N LEU A 341 -7.48 6.73 -3.53
CA LEU A 341 -7.91 6.03 -2.31
C LEU A 341 -9.25 6.55 -1.78
N ARG A 342 -9.42 7.87 -1.66
CA ARG A 342 -10.66 8.50 -1.17
C ARG A 342 -11.87 8.14 -2.03
N LYS A 343 -11.72 8.11 -3.35
CA LYS A 343 -12.79 7.72 -4.26
C LYS A 343 -13.12 6.23 -4.18
N LEU A 344 -12.13 5.37 -3.92
CA LEU A 344 -12.37 3.96 -3.67
C LEU A 344 -13.14 3.76 -2.37
N GLU A 345 -12.75 4.45 -1.29
CA GLU A 345 -13.46 4.45 0.00
C GLU A 345 -14.91 4.93 -0.17
N GLN A 346 -15.12 6.06 -0.86
CA GLN A 346 -16.47 6.60 -1.13
C GLN A 346 -17.36 5.65 -1.94
N ARG A 347 -16.76 4.79 -2.78
CA ARG A 347 -17.49 3.76 -3.53
C ARG A 347 -17.63 2.45 -2.74
N GLY A 348 -17.24 2.41 -1.48
CA GLY A 348 -17.32 1.23 -0.61
C GLY A 348 -16.34 0.12 -1.03
N ALA A 349 -15.16 0.47 -1.52
CA ALA A 349 -14.09 -0.52 -1.65
C ALA A 349 -13.66 -1.00 -0.26
N GLN A 350 -13.20 -2.24 -0.15
CA GLN A 350 -12.65 -2.83 1.08
C GLN A 350 -11.16 -3.14 0.96
N SER A 351 -10.57 -2.99 -0.22
CA SER A 351 -9.12 -3.05 -0.45
C SER A 351 -8.77 -2.19 -1.65
N ALA A 352 -7.50 -1.77 -1.73
CA ALA A 352 -6.94 -1.10 -2.89
C ALA A 352 -5.76 -1.90 -3.46
N ILE A 353 -5.95 -2.50 -4.62
CA ILE A 353 -4.87 -3.14 -5.38
C ILE A 353 -4.25 -2.09 -6.29
N VAL A 354 -3.02 -1.69 -5.98
CA VAL A 354 -2.20 -0.86 -6.85
C VAL A 354 -1.60 -1.73 -7.94
N VAL A 355 -2.01 -1.48 -9.18
CA VAL A 355 -1.45 -2.11 -10.37
C VAL A 355 -0.46 -1.12 -10.98
N SER A 356 0.83 -1.37 -10.76
CA SER A 356 1.91 -0.55 -11.30
C SER A 356 2.11 -0.82 -12.79
N ALA A 357 1.57 0.04 -13.66
CA ALA A 357 1.79 0.04 -15.11
C ALA A 357 3.10 0.73 -15.52
N TYR A 358 4.13 0.54 -14.67
CA TYR A 358 5.50 0.89 -14.96
C TYR A 358 6.25 -0.30 -15.54
N ALA A 359 7.38 0.03 -16.17
CA ALA A 359 8.18 -0.94 -16.86
C ALA A 359 8.93 -1.88 -15.90
N THR A 360 9.22 -1.44 -14.66
CA THR A 360 9.78 -2.33 -13.62
C THR A 360 8.89 -2.40 -12.39
N HIS A 361 8.96 -3.52 -11.68
CA HIS A 361 8.20 -3.74 -10.44
C HIS A 361 8.58 -2.74 -9.32
N ASN A 362 9.80 -2.24 -9.34
CA ASN A 362 10.33 -1.37 -8.28
C ASN A 362 10.12 0.12 -8.56
N SER A 363 9.68 0.51 -9.76
CA SER A 363 9.43 1.92 -10.11
C SER A 363 8.44 2.55 -9.15
N PHE A 364 8.90 3.55 -8.40
CA PHE A 364 8.16 4.28 -7.36
C PHE A 364 7.56 3.42 -6.22
N ARG A 365 7.99 2.16 -6.09
CA ARG A 365 7.42 1.25 -5.09
C ARG A 365 7.70 1.74 -3.67
N GLN A 366 8.87 2.31 -3.41
CA GLN A 366 9.25 2.79 -2.08
C GLN A 366 8.38 3.98 -1.65
N GLU A 367 8.15 4.92 -2.55
CA GLU A 367 7.34 6.11 -2.36
C GLU A 367 5.88 5.74 -2.09
N ILE A 368 5.32 4.83 -2.91
CA ILE A 368 3.96 4.32 -2.68
C ILE A 368 3.89 3.51 -1.38
N SER A 369 4.92 2.72 -1.06
CA SER A 369 4.96 1.96 0.18
C SER A 369 4.97 2.87 1.40
N HIS A 370 5.74 3.96 1.37
CA HIS A 370 5.72 4.99 2.40
C HIS A 370 4.33 5.64 2.50
N LEU A 371 3.80 6.17 1.39
CA LEU A 371 2.52 6.87 1.37
C LEU A 371 1.35 6.01 1.87
N THR A 372 1.40 4.70 1.65
CA THR A 372 0.31 3.76 2.03
C THR A 372 0.61 2.93 3.28
N GLY A 373 1.76 3.16 3.91
CA GLY A 373 2.18 2.48 5.14
C GLY A 373 2.67 1.03 4.96
N LEU A 374 2.85 0.55 3.73
CA LEU A 374 3.36 -0.81 3.46
C LEU A 374 4.79 -1.01 3.95
N ASP A 375 5.58 0.05 4.03
CA ASP A 375 6.94 0.04 4.58
C ASP A 375 6.96 -0.28 6.09
N VAL A 376 5.91 0.13 6.82
CA VAL A 376 5.72 -0.21 8.24
C VAL A 376 5.07 -1.58 8.38
N GLU A 377 4.04 -1.84 7.58
CA GLU A 377 3.19 -3.01 7.74
C GLU A 377 3.79 -4.30 7.16
N ASN A 378 4.68 -4.19 6.15
CA ASN A 378 5.35 -5.30 5.46
C ASN A 378 6.88 -5.06 5.34
N PRO A 379 7.61 -5.05 6.47
CA PRO A 379 9.03 -4.66 6.51
C PRO A 379 9.98 -5.67 5.83
N GLN A 380 9.47 -6.83 5.41
CA GLN A 380 10.22 -7.88 4.68
C GLN A 380 10.61 -7.45 3.25
N THR A 381 10.11 -6.31 2.76
CA THR A 381 10.58 -5.74 1.49
C THR A 381 11.92 -5.06 1.77
N PRO A 382 13.07 -5.60 1.33
CA PRO A 382 14.34 -4.93 1.53
C PRO A 382 14.25 -3.52 0.94
N PRO A 383 14.82 -2.49 1.58
CA PRO A 383 14.93 -1.19 0.94
C PRO A 383 15.67 -1.42 -0.38
N ALA A 384 14.94 -1.30 -1.49
CA ALA A 384 15.57 -1.28 -2.79
C ALA A 384 16.54 -0.09 -2.73
N ILE A 385 17.82 -0.33 -3.00
CA ILE A 385 18.77 0.72 -3.29
C ILE A 385 18.06 1.64 -4.28
N SER A 386 17.89 2.92 -3.91
CA SER A 386 17.15 3.92 -4.68
C SER A 386 17.39 3.69 -6.17
N SER A 387 16.41 3.08 -6.83
CA SER A 387 16.57 2.63 -8.19
C SER A 387 16.38 3.83 -9.10
N GLY A 388 17.50 4.50 -9.37
CA GLY A 388 17.66 5.37 -10.53
C GLY A 388 17.36 6.84 -10.24
N GLY A 389 18.41 7.65 -10.42
CA GLY A 389 18.37 9.09 -10.28
C GLY A 389 17.25 9.76 -11.09
N HIS A 390 16.23 10.18 -10.36
CA HIS A 390 15.56 11.44 -10.62
C HIS A 390 16.11 12.41 -9.57
N ASP A 391 17.06 13.23 -10.01
CA ASP A 391 17.58 14.32 -9.21
C ASP A 391 16.41 15.09 -8.59
N HIS A 392 16.51 15.30 -7.28
CA HIS A 392 15.57 16.02 -6.42
C HIS A 392 15.20 17.38 -7.02
N HIS A 393 14.23 17.43 -7.92
CA HIS A 393 13.63 18.67 -8.37
C HIS A 393 12.50 19.05 -7.42
N GLY A 394 12.90 19.63 -6.29
CA GLY A 394 12.06 20.47 -5.46
C GLY A 394 11.19 19.73 -4.43
N HIS A 395 11.17 20.33 -3.24
CA HIS A 395 10.23 20.15 -2.13
C HIS A 395 10.65 19.21 -0.99
N SER A 396 10.94 19.87 0.14
CA SER A 396 10.97 19.38 1.52
C SER A 396 12.09 18.39 1.89
N SER A 397 12.91 18.77 2.88
CA SER A 397 13.82 17.84 3.58
C SER A 397 13.09 16.81 4.44
N MET A 398 11.76 16.85 4.48
CA MET A 398 10.88 16.00 5.28
C MET A 398 10.05 15.10 4.37
N PRO A 399 9.92 13.80 4.66
CA PRO A 399 9.08 12.88 3.90
C PRO A 399 7.61 13.32 3.96
N PRO A 400 6.84 13.12 2.88
CA PRO A 400 5.43 13.47 2.86
C PRO A 400 4.66 12.71 3.95
N ALA A 401 3.54 13.28 4.40
CA ALA A 401 2.63 12.58 5.30
C ALA A 401 2.12 11.29 4.65
N ARG A 402 1.97 10.23 5.45
CA ARG A 402 1.32 9.01 4.98
C ARG A 402 -0.17 9.27 4.86
N ILE A 403 -0.78 8.61 3.88
CA ILE A 403 -2.22 8.69 3.64
C ILE A 403 -2.90 7.68 4.58
N LEU A 404 -3.58 8.18 5.60
CA LEU A 404 -4.43 7.33 6.44
C LEU A 404 -5.61 6.83 5.59
N THR A 405 -5.78 5.52 5.50
CA THR A 405 -6.85 4.89 4.73
C THR A 405 -7.34 3.60 5.39
N SER A 406 -8.66 3.41 5.30
CA SER A 406 -9.36 2.19 5.71
C SER A 406 -9.10 1.01 4.76
N LEU A 407 -8.45 1.23 3.61
CA LEU A 407 -8.23 0.19 2.60
C LEU A 407 -6.86 -0.47 2.80
N PRO A 408 -6.78 -1.77 3.13
CA PRO A 408 -5.55 -2.53 2.98
C PRO A 408 -5.05 -2.40 1.55
N VAL A 409 -3.83 -1.88 1.40
CA VAL A 409 -3.21 -1.64 0.10
C VAL A 409 -2.39 -2.86 -0.29
N ILE A 410 -2.45 -3.25 -1.55
CA ILE A 410 -1.74 -4.40 -2.11
C ILE A 410 -1.01 -3.94 -3.36
N TRP A 411 0.27 -4.25 -3.48
CA TRP A 411 1.10 -3.83 -4.62
C TRP A 411 1.33 -4.95 -5.61
N THR A 412 1.04 -4.68 -6.87
CA THR A 412 1.23 -5.59 -8.02
C THR A 412 1.77 -4.82 -9.23
N GLY A 413 2.10 -5.53 -10.30
CA GLY A 413 2.55 -4.91 -11.55
C GLY A 413 4.06 -4.76 -11.67
N GLY A 414 4.47 -3.92 -12.62
CA GLY A 414 5.78 -4.00 -13.26
C GLY A 414 5.73 -5.00 -14.40
N TYR A 415 5.52 -4.55 -15.64
CA TYR A 415 5.37 -5.48 -16.76
C TYR A 415 6.69 -6.09 -17.23
N GLU A 416 7.85 -5.49 -16.92
CA GLU A 416 9.19 -6.06 -17.16
C GLU A 416 9.32 -6.77 -18.52
N ASP A 417 9.62 -8.06 -18.52
CA ASP A 417 9.65 -8.97 -19.66
C ASP A 417 8.46 -9.95 -19.66
N ASN A 418 7.31 -9.52 -19.12
CA ASN A 418 6.09 -10.32 -19.05
C ASN A 418 5.70 -10.84 -20.45
N PRO A 419 5.33 -12.13 -20.59
CA PRO A 419 4.98 -12.73 -21.88
C PRO A 419 3.85 -12.02 -22.63
N LEU A 420 2.84 -11.44 -21.94
CA LEU A 420 1.76 -10.69 -22.57
C LEU A 420 2.25 -9.37 -23.18
N PHE A 421 3.20 -8.71 -22.52
CA PHE A 421 3.84 -7.52 -23.05
C PHE A 421 4.66 -7.87 -24.30
N ALA A 422 5.49 -8.93 -24.22
CA ALA A 422 6.27 -9.40 -25.36
C ALA A 422 5.39 -9.81 -26.55
N GLN A 423 4.29 -10.52 -26.30
CA GLN A 423 3.33 -10.89 -27.33
C GLN A 423 2.66 -9.66 -27.96
N ALA A 424 2.25 -8.67 -27.16
CA ALA A 424 1.63 -7.46 -27.70
C ALA A 424 2.59 -6.70 -28.63
N LEU A 425 3.86 -6.54 -28.23
CA LEU A 425 4.87 -5.92 -29.09
C LEU A 425 5.12 -6.75 -30.36
N PHE A 426 5.01 -8.08 -30.29
CA PHE A 426 5.10 -8.95 -31.46
C PHE A 426 3.92 -8.78 -32.40
N ASP A 427 2.70 -8.69 -31.88
CA ASP A 427 1.50 -8.42 -32.67
C ASP A 427 1.61 -7.08 -33.41
N ARG A 428 2.21 -6.06 -32.77
CA ARG A 428 2.54 -4.78 -33.44
C ARG A 428 3.53 -4.96 -34.58
N ALA A 429 4.58 -5.76 -34.37
CA ALA A 429 5.56 -6.06 -35.42
C ALA A 429 4.92 -6.81 -36.60
N LEU A 430 4.09 -7.82 -36.31
CA LEU A 430 3.36 -8.60 -37.33
C LEU A 430 2.41 -7.73 -38.13
N ALA A 431 1.70 -6.78 -37.50
CA ALA A 431 0.78 -5.88 -38.18
C ALA A 431 1.48 -4.94 -39.19
N LEU A 432 2.76 -4.67 -39.00
CA LEU A 432 3.58 -3.84 -39.91
C LEU A 432 4.34 -4.67 -40.96
N SER A 433 4.49 -5.98 -40.71
CA SER A 433 5.30 -6.88 -41.52
C SER A 433 4.67 -7.16 -42.89
N LYS A 434 5.51 -7.19 -43.93
CA LYS A 434 5.13 -7.50 -45.31
C LYS A 434 5.96 -8.68 -45.86
N ASP A 435 7.25 -8.72 -45.54
CA ASP A 435 8.18 -9.79 -45.90
C ASP A 435 9.13 -10.08 -44.72
N PRO A 436 8.69 -10.92 -43.74
CA PRO A 436 9.46 -11.19 -42.52
C PRO A 436 10.92 -11.57 -42.79
N ALA A 437 11.18 -12.36 -43.83
CA ALA A 437 12.52 -12.86 -44.15
C ALA A 437 13.52 -11.74 -44.50
N LYS A 438 13.03 -10.53 -44.83
CA LYS A 438 13.84 -9.34 -45.10
C LYS A 438 13.76 -8.28 -44.00
N GLU A 439 12.98 -8.51 -42.96
CA GLU A 439 12.65 -7.52 -41.94
C GLU A 439 13.44 -7.77 -40.65
N THR A 440 14.02 -6.70 -40.10
CA THR A 440 14.67 -6.71 -38.79
C THR A 440 13.83 -5.94 -37.79
N ILE A 441 13.44 -6.61 -36.72
CA ILE A 441 12.73 -5.98 -35.59
C ILE A 441 13.75 -5.33 -34.66
N ILE A 442 13.52 -4.08 -34.29
CA ILE A 442 14.38 -3.33 -33.37
C ILE A 442 13.52 -2.84 -32.20
N LEU A 443 13.69 -3.45 -31.02
CA LEU A 443 13.03 -2.99 -29.81
C LEU A 443 13.77 -1.78 -29.22
N THR A 444 13.02 -0.73 -28.88
CA THR A 444 13.58 0.47 -28.26
C THR A 444 12.89 0.80 -26.94
N ALA A 445 13.66 1.17 -25.92
CA ALA A 445 13.12 1.59 -24.62
C ALA A 445 13.76 2.89 -24.11
N HIS A 446 13.18 3.46 -23.06
CA HIS A 446 13.68 4.68 -22.43
C HIS A 446 15.13 4.54 -21.93
N GLY A 447 15.44 3.45 -21.22
CA GLY A 447 16.75 3.23 -20.59
C GLY A 447 16.91 3.92 -19.23
N ALA A 448 18.12 3.82 -18.67
CA ALA A 448 18.46 4.33 -17.34
C ALA A 448 19.76 5.16 -17.33
N ARG A 449 19.90 6.09 -16.38
CA ARG A 449 21.12 6.89 -16.19
C ARG A 449 22.35 6.06 -15.85
N ASP A 450 22.16 5.12 -14.94
CA ASP A 450 23.21 4.25 -14.45
C ASP A 450 23.47 3.14 -15.46
N ASP A 451 24.74 2.81 -15.68
CA ASP A 451 25.12 1.84 -16.70
C ASP A 451 24.68 0.42 -16.30
N GLN A 452 24.81 0.04 -15.03
CA GLN A 452 24.39 -1.29 -14.56
C GLN A 452 22.86 -1.46 -14.65
N GLN A 453 22.10 -0.43 -14.30
CA GLN A 453 20.64 -0.44 -14.47
C GLN A 453 20.25 -0.48 -15.95
N ASN A 454 21.00 0.21 -16.82
CA ASN A 454 20.75 0.15 -18.26
C ASN A 454 21.06 -1.24 -18.85
N ASP A 455 22.08 -1.92 -18.35
CA ASP A 455 22.42 -3.29 -18.78
C ASP A 455 21.32 -4.28 -18.37
N LYS A 456 20.75 -4.14 -17.17
CA LYS A 456 19.56 -4.91 -16.75
C LYS A 456 18.37 -4.64 -17.68
N TRP A 457 18.19 -3.39 -18.10
CA TRP A 457 17.16 -3.04 -19.09
C TRP A 457 17.37 -3.74 -20.43
N LEU A 458 18.61 -3.78 -20.93
CA LEU A 458 18.94 -4.47 -22.17
C LEU A 458 18.68 -5.98 -22.05
N GLN A 459 19.02 -6.60 -20.92
CA GLN A 459 18.71 -8.02 -20.68
C GLN A 459 17.20 -8.30 -20.72
N LYS A 460 16.37 -7.39 -20.18
CA LYS A 460 14.91 -7.51 -20.27
C LYS A 460 14.41 -7.35 -21.70
N LEU A 461 14.96 -6.42 -22.48
CA LEU A 461 14.65 -6.31 -23.91
C LEU A 461 15.05 -7.57 -24.67
N ASP A 462 16.21 -8.15 -24.37
CA ASP A 462 16.65 -9.41 -24.99
C ASP A 462 15.69 -10.55 -24.66
N SER A 463 15.27 -10.68 -23.40
CA SER A 463 14.23 -11.63 -22.97
C SER A 463 12.93 -11.46 -23.77
N ILE A 464 12.47 -10.21 -23.93
CA ILE A 464 11.30 -9.89 -24.76
C ILE A 464 11.53 -10.35 -26.21
N THR A 465 12.69 -10.08 -26.82
CA THR A 465 12.96 -10.56 -28.19
C THR A 465 12.97 -12.09 -28.30
N GLN A 466 13.43 -12.80 -27.27
CA GLN A 466 13.41 -14.26 -27.24
C GLN A 466 11.97 -14.80 -27.18
N HIS A 467 11.09 -14.15 -26.40
CA HIS A 467 9.66 -14.45 -26.42
C HIS A 467 9.04 -14.22 -27.80
N MET A 468 9.31 -13.08 -28.44
CA MET A 468 8.83 -12.80 -29.81
C MET A 468 9.31 -13.86 -30.82
N ARG A 469 10.58 -14.26 -30.74
CA ARG A 469 11.15 -15.32 -31.60
C ARG A 469 10.44 -16.66 -31.39
N SER A 470 10.20 -17.03 -30.12
CA SER A 470 9.54 -18.27 -29.75
C SER A 470 8.07 -18.32 -30.20
N ASN A 471 7.41 -17.16 -30.25
CA ASN A 471 6.01 -17.03 -30.66
C ASN A 471 5.82 -16.90 -32.18
N GLY A 472 6.73 -17.47 -32.98
CA GLY A 472 6.65 -17.47 -34.45
C GLY A 472 7.51 -16.41 -35.14
N GLY A 473 8.28 -15.63 -34.37
CA GLY A 473 9.22 -14.63 -34.89
C GLY A 473 10.42 -15.21 -35.65
N GLN A 474 10.62 -16.54 -35.69
CA GLN A 474 11.71 -17.18 -36.44
C GLN A 474 11.74 -16.86 -37.94
N LYS A 475 10.62 -16.37 -38.49
CA LYS A 475 10.53 -15.92 -39.89
C LYS A 475 11.18 -14.56 -40.14
N PHE A 476 11.38 -13.75 -39.09
CA PHE A 476 12.05 -12.46 -39.21
C PHE A 476 13.55 -12.62 -39.40
N LYS A 477 14.16 -11.77 -40.22
CA LYS A 477 15.61 -11.78 -40.48
C LYS A 477 16.42 -11.69 -39.19
N ALA A 478 16.05 -10.77 -38.30
CA ALA A 478 16.72 -10.56 -37.04
C ALA A 478 15.86 -9.79 -36.03
N PHE A 479 16.25 -9.90 -34.76
CA PHE A 479 15.78 -9.05 -33.66
C PHE A 479 17.00 -8.35 -33.06
N LYS A 480 16.88 -7.06 -32.79
CA LYS A 480 17.86 -6.22 -32.10
C LYS A 480 17.14 -5.43 -31.01
N ALA A 481 17.87 -4.95 -30.01
CA ALA A 481 17.35 -4.14 -28.92
C ALA A 481 18.28 -2.99 -28.57
N GLY A 482 17.72 -1.90 -28.07
CA GLY A 482 18.48 -0.76 -27.58
C GLY A 482 17.68 0.16 -26.66
N THR A 483 18.41 0.95 -25.88
CA THR A 483 17.83 1.97 -24.99
C THR A 483 18.23 3.35 -25.48
N TRP A 484 17.32 4.31 -25.49
CA TRP A 484 17.62 5.67 -25.91
C TRP A 484 18.41 6.49 -24.87
N ARG A 485 18.22 6.19 -23.59
CA ARG A 485 18.76 6.94 -22.44
C ARG A 485 18.40 8.42 -22.54
N GLU A 486 17.11 8.68 -22.74
CA GLU A 486 16.54 9.91 -23.31
C GLU A 486 16.87 11.19 -22.54
N ASP A 487 16.88 11.05 -21.22
CA ASP A 487 17.05 12.14 -20.26
C ASP A 487 18.52 12.50 -19.99
N TRP A 488 19.47 11.72 -20.52
CA TRP A 488 20.89 11.84 -20.21
C TRP A 488 21.70 12.14 -21.47
N PRO A 489 21.84 13.43 -21.88
CA PRO A 489 22.47 13.82 -23.14
C PRO A 489 23.83 13.16 -23.39
N GLU A 490 24.66 13.05 -22.36
CA GLU A 490 26.00 12.47 -22.38
C GLU A 490 26.02 10.97 -22.66
N LYS A 491 24.95 10.24 -22.30
CA LYS A 491 24.79 8.81 -22.58
C LYS A 491 23.97 8.55 -23.84
N ARG A 492 23.03 9.46 -24.15
CA ARG A 492 22.06 9.37 -25.23
C ARG A 492 22.71 9.32 -26.60
N GLU A 493 23.68 10.19 -26.88
CA GLU A 493 24.26 10.33 -28.21
C GLU A 493 24.85 9.01 -28.74
N ALA A 494 25.63 8.32 -27.90
CA ALA A 494 26.22 7.03 -28.24
C ALA A 494 25.15 5.98 -28.55
N TRP A 495 24.04 5.96 -27.80
CA TRP A 495 22.95 5.02 -28.02
C TRP A 495 22.09 5.35 -29.23
N VAL A 496 21.82 6.63 -29.50
CA VAL A 496 21.17 7.08 -30.73
C VAL A 496 22.00 6.64 -31.94
N LYS A 497 23.33 6.83 -31.90
CA LYS A 497 24.23 6.37 -32.98
C LYS A 497 24.16 4.86 -33.18
N LYS A 498 24.16 4.07 -32.10
CA LYS A 498 24.02 2.61 -32.16
C LYS A 498 22.70 2.19 -32.81
N ILE A 499 21.57 2.74 -32.37
CA ILE A 499 20.24 2.36 -32.90
C ILE A 499 20.08 2.81 -34.36
N ARG A 500 20.59 4.01 -34.72
CA ARG A 500 20.64 4.46 -36.13
C ARG A 500 21.45 3.50 -37.00
N ALA A 501 22.57 2.97 -36.50
CA ALA A 501 23.34 1.95 -37.21
C ALA A 501 22.53 0.66 -37.41
N MET A 502 21.80 0.19 -36.38
CA MET A 502 20.93 -0.99 -36.49
C MET A 502 19.87 -0.84 -37.59
N VAL A 503 19.22 0.32 -37.67
CA VAL A 503 18.22 0.66 -38.70
C VAL A 503 18.87 0.73 -40.10
N THR A 504 20.04 1.36 -40.18
CA THR A 504 20.79 1.47 -41.44
C THR A 504 21.21 0.08 -41.94
N GLU A 505 21.76 -0.78 -41.08
CA GLU A 505 22.14 -2.16 -41.42
C GLU A 505 20.95 -3.01 -41.85
N ALA A 506 19.77 -2.82 -41.25
CA ALA A 506 18.57 -3.56 -41.64
C ALA A 506 18.08 -3.21 -43.06
N THR A 507 18.32 -1.97 -43.49
CA THR A 507 17.95 -1.48 -44.83
C THR A 507 19.05 -1.68 -45.86
N GLN A 508 20.30 -1.82 -45.43
CA GLN A 508 21.39 -2.28 -46.28
C GLN A 508 21.03 -3.66 -46.86
N GLN A 509 21.21 -3.83 -48.17
CA GLN A 509 20.82 -5.02 -48.95
C GLN A 509 19.31 -5.19 -49.18
N GLY A 510 18.52 -4.11 -49.12
CA GLY A 510 17.11 -4.11 -49.54
C GLY A 510 16.13 -4.70 -48.53
N GLY A 511 16.52 -4.77 -47.25
CA GLY A 511 15.64 -5.13 -46.15
C GLY A 511 14.85 -3.95 -45.58
N THR A 512 14.07 -4.21 -44.54
CA THR A 512 13.26 -3.19 -43.83
C THR A 512 13.50 -3.25 -42.33
N ALA A 513 13.65 -2.09 -41.69
CA ALA A 513 13.67 -1.97 -40.24
C ALA A 513 12.24 -1.74 -39.72
N ILE A 514 11.80 -2.54 -38.75
CA ILE A 514 10.57 -2.31 -37.99
C ILE A 514 10.97 -1.97 -36.56
N VAL A 515 10.74 -0.73 -36.15
CA VAL A 515 11.10 -0.23 -34.82
C VAL A 515 9.86 -0.31 -33.92
N ILE A 516 9.98 -1.03 -32.80
CA ILE A 516 8.86 -1.23 -31.86
C ILE A 516 9.26 -0.65 -30.49
N PRO A 517 8.57 0.38 -30.00
CA PRO A 517 8.84 0.95 -28.69
C PRO A 517 8.32 0.01 -27.59
N ALA A 518 9.23 -0.53 -26.78
CA ALA A 518 8.92 -1.25 -25.54
C ALA A 518 8.53 -0.25 -24.44
N ARG A 519 7.32 0.28 -24.53
CA ARG A 519 6.75 1.32 -23.65
C ARG A 519 5.33 0.98 -23.25
N THR A 520 4.83 1.61 -22.19
CA THR A 520 3.45 1.43 -21.73
C THR A 520 2.43 1.86 -22.78
N THR A 521 2.64 2.94 -23.53
CA THR A 521 1.73 3.40 -24.59
C THR A 521 2.46 4.23 -25.65
N GLY A 522 1.89 4.27 -26.85
CA GLY A 522 2.31 5.16 -27.95
C GLY A 522 3.75 4.96 -28.41
N THR A 523 4.37 6.06 -28.81
CA THR A 523 5.76 6.13 -29.25
C THR A 523 6.58 7.04 -28.33
N GLY A 524 7.90 6.91 -28.36
CA GLY A 524 8.83 7.85 -27.75
C GLY A 524 9.51 8.74 -28.79
N PRO A 525 10.82 8.99 -28.68
CA PRO A 525 11.56 9.88 -29.55
C PRO A 525 12.02 9.23 -30.85
N GLU A 526 11.54 8.02 -31.20
CA GLU A 526 11.96 7.26 -32.39
C GLU A 526 11.96 8.13 -33.65
N LYS A 527 10.86 8.85 -33.92
CA LYS A 527 10.75 9.73 -35.10
C LYS A 527 11.82 10.82 -35.13
N ARG A 528 12.12 11.42 -33.97
CA ARG A 528 13.13 12.47 -33.86
C ARG A 528 14.55 11.92 -34.01
N PHE A 529 14.84 10.80 -33.34
CA PHE A 529 16.19 10.24 -33.30
C PHE A 529 16.57 9.44 -34.55
N LEU A 530 15.58 8.94 -35.29
CA LEU A 530 15.75 8.22 -36.54
C LEU A 530 15.41 9.07 -37.77
N ASP A 531 15.33 10.39 -37.61
CA ASP A 531 15.06 11.30 -38.72
C ASP A 531 16.06 11.08 -39.89
N GLY A 532 15.52 11.14 -41.11
CA GLY A 532 16.21 10.83 -42.35
C GLY A 532 16.43 9.34 -42.66
N LEU A 533 16.00 8.40 -41.80
CA LEU A 533 16.10 6.96 -42.04
C LEU A 533 14.75 6.36 -42.46
N LYS A 534 14.78 5.29 -43.25
CA LYS A 534 13.59 4.52 -43.64
C LYS A 534 13.33 3.40 -42.64
N PHE A 535 12.16 3.41 -42.00
CA PHE A 535 11.72 2.37 -41.08
C PHE A 535 10.19 2.41 -40.93
N GLU A 536 9.61 1.28 -40.55
CA GLU A 536 8.22 1.22 -40.07
C GLU A 536 8.24 1.37 -38.53
N LEU A 537 7.26 2.08 -37.97
CA LEU A 537 7.19 2.37 -36.54
C LEU A 537 5.91 1.80 -35.94
N GLY A 538 6.07 0.93 -34.95
CA GLY A 538 4.96 0.44 -34.14
C GLY A 538 4.65 1.33 -32.95
N GLU A 539 3.89 0.78 -32.02
CA GLU A 539 3.46 1.45 -30.80
C GLU A 539 3.61 0.53 -29.57
N GLY A 540 3.49 1.11 -28.39
CA GLY A 540 3.65 0.42 -27.11
C GLY A 540 2.50 -0.53 -26.74
N PHE A 541 2.48 -0.89 -25.46
CA PHE A 541 1.63 -1.94 -24.93
C PHE A 541 0.14 -1.59 -24.97
N ALA A 542 -0.28 -0.52 -24.31
CA ALA A 542 -1.64 -0.01 -24.39
C ALA A 542 -1.82 0.80 -25.68
N PRO A 543 -2.98 0.71 -26.34
CA PRO A 543 -4.23 0.09 -25.88
C PRO A 543 -4.45 -1.36 -26.37
N HIS A 544 -3.40 -2.19 -26.49
CA HIS A 544 -3.55 -3.57 -26.94
C HIS A 544 -4.41 -4.40 -25.96
N PRO A 545 -5.27 -5.34 -26.43
CA PRO A 545 -6.11 -6.16 -25.54
C PRO A 545 -5.33 -6.97 -24.49
N LEU A 546 -4.09 -7.35 -24.80
CA LEU A 546 -3.21 -8.04 -23.84
C LEU A 546 -2.77 -7.14 -22.67
N PHE A 547 -2.85 -5.81 -22.81
CA PHE A 547 -2.68 -4.90 -21.67
C PHE A 547 -3.86 -5.03 -20.70
N THR A 548 -5.09 -5.08 -21.22
CA THR A 548 -6.30 -5.32 -20.42
C THR A 548 -6.21 -6.64 -19.67
N GLN A 549 -5.82 -7.71 -20.37
CA GLN A 549 -5.60 -9.02 -19.76
C GLN A 549 -4.51 -8.95 -18.68
N TRP A 550 -3.38 -8.30 -18.96
CA TRP A 550 -2.30 -8.16 -17.99
C TRP A 550 -2.75 -7.41 -16.73
N VAL A 551 -3.50 -6.30 -16.87
CA VAL A 551 -4.07 -5.58 -15.72
C VAL A 551 -4.99 -6.50 -14.92
N GLU A 552 -5.84 -7.28 -15.57
CA GLU A 552 -6.71 -8.25 -14.89
C GLU A 552 -5.90 -9.32 -14.14
N GLU A 553 -4.84 -9.87 -14.73
CA GLU A 553 -3.96 -10.83 -14.07
C GLU A 553 -3.29 -10.22 -12.81
N GLN A 554 -2.90 -8.94 -12.86
CA GLN A 554 -2.36 -8.25 -11.69
C GLN A 554 -3.40 -8.04 -10.59
N ILE A 555 -4.65 -7.70 -10.97
CA ILE A 555 -5.76 -7.61 -10.01
C ILE A 555 -5.99 -8.97 -9.34
N GLN A 556 -6.04 -10.05 -10.12
CA GLN A 556 -6.23 -11.40 -9.58
C GLN A 556 -5.08 -11.86 -8.67
N GLN A 557 -3.84 -11.49 -9.01
CA GLN A 557 -2.69 -11.69 -8.13
C GLN A 557 -2.86 -10.96 -6.80
N GLY A 558 -3.31 -9.70 -6.83
CA GLY A 558 -3.58 -8.92 -5.60
C GLY A 558 -4.68 -9.54 -4.75
N VAL A 559 -5.76 -10.04 -5.36
CA VAL A 559 -6.83 -10.78 -4.66
C VAL A 559 -6.28 -12.04 -4.00
N ALA A 560 -5.42 -12.79 -4.70
CA ALA A 560 -4.78 -13.98 -4.14
C ALA A 560 -3.88 -13.65 -2.94
N GLN A 561 -3.10 -12.56 -3.01
CA GLN A 561 -2.28 -12.08 -1.89
C GLN A 561 -3.15 -11.69 -0.68
N HIS A 562 -4.29 -11.02 -0.89
CA HIS A 562 -5.23 -10.72 0.20
C HIS A 562 -5.76 -11.99 0.86
N LYS A 563 -6.19 -12.96 0.05
CA LYS A 563 -6.72 -14.24 0.56
C LYS A 563 -5.67 -15.02 1.37
N GLN A 564 -4.42 -15.01 0.93
CA GLN A 564 -3.31 -15.60 1.69
C GLN A 564 -3.10 -14.89 3.04
N ALA A 565 -3.25 -13.56 3.09
CA ALA A 565 -3.12 -12.79 4.33
C ALA A 565 -4.23 -13.06 5.36
N ILE A 566 -5.40 -13.56 4.96
CA ILE A 566 -6.50 -13.95 5.89
C ILE A 566 -6.28 -15.35 6.47
N THR A 567 -5.59 -16.22 5.72
CA THR A 567 -5.44 -17.64 6.05
C THR A 567 -4.19 -17.96 6.86
N ASN A 568 -3.20 -17.06 6.82
CA ASN A 568 -2.02 -17.06 7.69
C ASN A 568 -2.30 -16.22 8.95
#